data_AF-A0A7W0MDH0-F1
#
_entry.id   AF-A0A7W0MDH0-F1
#
_cell.length_a   1.000
_cell.length_b   1.000
_cell.length_c   1.000
_cell.angle_alpha   90.00
_cell.angle_beta   90.00
_cell.angle_gamma   90.00
#
_symmetry.space_group_name_H-M   'P 1'
#
loop_
_entity.id
_entity.type
_entity.pdbx_description
1 polymer ?
#
loop_
_entity_poly.entity_id
_entity_poly.type
_entity_poly.pdbx_seq_one_letter_code
_entity_poly.pdbx_strand_id
1 'polypeptide(L)'
;MAGASGCASLHAPLATTNPVFIPVQQSEMAWERTIDAIHDFKFPIARESKLDGVIETDYVVGSNIFEPWNRDSVGLDNRLESTLQSIRRRALVRLMPGQGGYFVTVEAYKEQEDVRGPVANTAGGATFQINQPLQRDLNLVVGQAAPSGWIALGRDPALEQAMLARIRSRCP
;
A
#
# COMPACT_ATOMS: atom_id res chain seq x y z
N MET A 1 -25.65 13.25 40.84
CA MET A 1 -25.83 12.57 39.54
C MET A 1 -24.93 13.25 38.53
N ALA A 2 -24.20 12.41 37.78
CA ALA A 2 -23.02 12.73 36.98
C ALA A 2 -23.33 13.45 35.66
N GLY A 3 -22.29 14.04 35.05
CA GLY A 3 -22.32 14.52 33.67
C GLY A 3 -21.06 15.26 33.24
N ALA A 4 -19.88 14.64 33.33
CA ALA A 4 -18.67 15.17 32.71
C ALA A 4 -18.60 14.70 31.25
N SER A 5 -18.99 15.56 30.30
CA SER A 5 -18.80 15.34 28.87
C SER A 5 -17.35 15.68 28.50
N GLY A 6 -16.48 14.67 28.46
CA GLY A 6 -15.16 14.77 27.86
C GLY A 6 -15.28 14.73 26.33
N CYS A 7 -15.04 15.86 25.66
CA CYS A 7 -14.78 15.86 24.23
C CYS A 7 -13.40 15.23 24.01
N ALA A 8 -13.38 13.96 23.60
CA ALA A 8 -12.15 13.33 23.16
C ALA A 8 -11.73 13.98 21.83
N SER A 9 -10.77 14.90 21.91
CA SER A 9 -10.08 15.42 20.74
C SER A 9 -9.40 14.25 20.04
N LEU A 10 -10.02 13.73 18.97
CA LEU A 10 -9.36 12.85 18.02
C LEU A 10 -8.23 13.67 17.39
N HIS A 11 -7.02 13.52 17.92
CA HIS A 11 -5.81 14.05 17.31
C HIS A 11 -5.67 13.32 15.98
N ALA A 12 -6.14 13.91 14.89
CA ALA A 12 -5.77 13.45 13.57
C ALA A 12 -4.24 13.50 13.50
N PRO A 13 -3.53 12.40 13.19
CA PRO A 13 -2.09 12.45 13.06
C PRO A 13 -1.75 13.51 12.01
N LEU A 14 -0.87 14.44 12.37
CA LEU A 14 -0.38 15.46 11.45
C LEU A 14 0.20 14.74 10.24
N ALA A 15 -0.37 14.99 9.06
CA ALA A 15 0.14 14.44 7.81
C ALA A 15 1.63 14.79 7.70
N THR A 16 2.47 13.77 7.72
CA THR A 16 3.92 13.89 7.57
C THR A 16 4.21 14.23 6.11
N THR A 17 5.01 15.27 5.90
CA THR A 17 5.43 15.65 4.55
C THR A 17 6.20 14.50 3.90
N ASN A 18 5.88 14.22 2.63
CA ASN A 18 6.61 13.29 1.78
C ASN A 18 7.37 14.13 0.75
N PRO A 19 8.71 14.18 0.77
CA PRO A 19 9.65 13.41 1.58
C PRO A 19 9.79 13.90 3.04
N VAL A 20 10.15 12.99 3.96
CA VAL A 20 10.48 13.30 5.36
C VAL A 20 12.00 13.41 5.55
N PHE A 21 12.45 14.43 6.29
CA PHE A 21 13.86 14.58 6.65
C PHE A 21 14.19 13.84 7.94
N ILE A 22 15.31 13.12 7.93
CA ILE A 22 15.82 12.35 9.06
C ILE A 22 17.25 12.82 9.39
N PRO A 23 17.51 13.36 10.59
CA PRO A 23 18.81 13.93 10.98
C PRO A 23 19.83 12.86 11.40
N VAL A 24 20.03 11.82 10.59
CA VAL A 24 20.97 10.73 10.87
C VAL A 24 22.24 10.90 10.02
N GLN A 25 23.41 10.91 10.67
CA GLN A 25 24.69 11.11 9.98
C GLN A 25 25.22 9.84 9.28
N GLN A 26 24.91 8.66 9.81
CA GLN A 26 25.41 7.39 9.28
C GLN A 26 24.39 6.77 8.31
N SER A 27 24.82 6.50 7.07
CA SER A 27 23.98 5.87 6.04
C SER A 27 23.42 4.53 6.47
N GLU A 28 24.26 3.68 7.06
CA GLU A 28 23.89 2.33 7.49
C GLU A 28 22.79 2.37 8.55
N MET A 29 22.92 3.28 9.53
CA MET A 29 21.91 3.44 10.56
C MET A 29 20.56 3.91 9.99
N ALA A 30 20.57 4.88 9.06
CA ALA A 30 19.34 5.33 8.41
C ALA A 30 18.68 4.19 7.61
N TRP A 31 19.49 3.35 6.97
CA TRP A 31 19.05 2.20 6.19
C TRP A 31 18.41 1.11 7.06
N GLU A 32 19.13 0.62 8.08
CA GLU A 32 18.66 -0.42 8.99
C GLU A 32 17.36 -0.02 9.70
N ARG A 33 17.28 1.23 10.18
CA ARG A 33 16.07 1.74 10.85
C ARG A 33 14.87 1.83 9.90
N THR A 34 15.13 2.14 8.63
CA THR A 34 14.07 2.16 7.60
C THR A 34 13.58 0.75 7.30
N ILE A 35 14.49 -0.22 7.20
CA ILE A 35 14.15 -1.64 7.05
C ILE A 35 13.32 -2.13 8.25
N ASP A 36 13.75 -1.84 9.47
CA ASP A 36 13.02 -2.20 10.69
C ASP A 36 11.60 -1.63 10.69
N ALA A 37 11.44 -0.38 10.26
CA ALA A 37 10.13 0.25 10.15
C ALA A 37 9.25 -0.43 9.10
N ILE A 38 9.80 -0.87 7.96
CA ILE A 38 9.07 -1.62 6.93
C ILE A 38 8.68 -3.02 7.43
N HIS A 39 9.58 -3.70 8.13
CA HIS A 39 9.33 -5.02 8.71
C HIS A 39 8.19 -5.02 9.73
N ASP A 40 7.98 -3.93 10.47
CA ASP A 40 6.83 -3.80 11.38
C ASP A 40 5.47 -3.95 10.65
N PHE A 41 5.42 -3.60 9.36
CA PHE A 41 4.23 -3.75 8.51
C PHE A 41 4.16 -5.12 7.81
N LYS A 42 5.10 -6.04 8.09
CA LYS A 42 5.17 -7.40 7.52
C LYS A 42 5.21 -7.45 5.99
N PHE A 43 5.74 -6.40 5.35
CA PHE A 43 6.01 -6.45 3.92
C PHE A 43 7.31 -7.21 3.65
N PRO A 44 7.29 -8.28 2.83
CA PRO A 44 8.51 -8.93 2.38
C PRO A 44 9.28 -7.97 1.46
N ILE A 45 10.60 -7.97 1.58
CA ILE A 45 11.48 -7.14 0.77
C ILE A 45 11.78 -7.89 -0.53
N ALA A 46 11.40 -7.32 -1.67
CA ALA A 46 11.64 -7.89 -3.00
C ALA A 46 13.04 -7.52 -3.51
N ARG A 47 13.43 -6.26 -3.29
CA ARG A 47 14.71 -5.72 -3.73
C ARG A 47 15.21 -4.68 -2.74
N GLU A 48 16.48 -4.80 -2.39
CA GLU A 48 17.23 -3.78 -1.67
C GLU A 48 18.45 -3.35 -2.48
N SER A 49 18.65 -2.03 -2.61
CA SER A 49 19.85 -1.47 -3.23
C SER A 49 20.33 -0.28 -2.41
N LYS A 50 21.34 -0.52 -1.57
CA LYS A 50 22.00 0.52 -0.77
C LYS A 50 22.66 1.60 -1.63
N LEU A 51 23.18 1.21 -2.80
CA LEU A 51 23.81 2.13 -3.75
C LEU A 51 22.80 3.08 -4.39
N ASP A 52 21.63 2.57 -4.77
CA ASP A 52 20.56 3.39 -5.35
C ASP A 52 19.72 4.11 -4.29
N GLY A 53 19.87 3.72 -3.01
CA GLY A 53 19.04 4.21 -1.92
C GLY A 53 17.58 3.72 -2.02
N VAL A 54 17.33 2.57 -2.64
CA VAL A 54 15.96 2.09 -2.93
C VAL A 54 15.66 0.77 -2.23
N ILE A 55 14.54 0.73 -1.53
CA ILE A 55 13.95 -0.48 -0.95
C ILE A 55 12.59 -0.69 -1.61
N GLU A 56 12.40 -1.83 -2.26
CA GLU A 56 11.14 -2.22 -2.88
C GLU A 56 10.60 -3.47 -2.19
N THR A 57 9.32 -3.42 -1.81
CA THR A 57 8.63 -4.55 -1.20
C THR A 57 7.84 -5.35 -2.23
N ASP A 58 7.67 -6.63 -1.93
CA ASP A 58 6.79 -7.51 -2.69
C ASP A 58 5.32 -7.15 -2.47
N TYR A 59 4.48 -7.56 -3.42
CA TYR A 59 3.04 -7.40 -3.29
C TYR A 59 2.51 -8.25 -2.14
N VAL A 60 1.88 -7.59 -1.16
CA VAL A 60 1.15 -8.25 -0.09
C VAL A 60 -0.33 -8.06 -0.34
N VAL A 61 -1.07 -9.17 -0.48
CA VAL A 61 -2.52 -9.14 -0.47
C VAL A 61 -2.96 -8.68 0.92
N GLY A 62 -3.74 -7.60 0.95
CA GLY A 62 -4.26 -6.98 2.15
C GLY A 62 -5.20 -7.93 2.88
N SER A 63 -4.65 -8.76 3.74
CA SER A 63 -5.37 -9.21 4.91
C SER A 63 -5.50 -8.02 5.84
N ASN A 64 -6.72 -7.77 6.31
CA ASN A 64 -7.03 -6.96 7.48
C ASN A 64 -7.04 -5.42 7.34
N ILE A 65 -8.26 -4.92 7.11
CA ILE A 65 -8.86 -3.78 7.82
C ILE A 65 -8.77 -3.93 9.38
N PHE A 66 -8.28 -5.06 9.90
CA PHE A 66 -8.28 -5.45 11.32
C PHE A 66 -6.94 -6.06 11.80
N GLU A 67 -5.85 -5.29 11.78
CA GLU A 67 -4.68 -5.60 12.62
C GLU A 67 -4.64 -4.62 13.82
N PRO A 68 -5.26 -4.96 14.97
CA PRO A 68 -5.43 -4.04 16.11
C PRO A 68 -4.14 -3.50 16.75
N TRP A 69 -2.98 -4.08 16.48
CA TRP A 69 -1.66 -3.59 16.93
C TRP A 69 -1.09 -2.48 16.03
N ASN A 70 -1.72 -2.25 14.86
CA ASN A 70 -1.50 -1.07 14.03
C ASN A 70 -2.51 -0.01 14.47
N ARG A 71 -2.07 0.93 15.33
CA ARG A 71 -2.91 1.82 16.13
C ARG A 71 -3.55 2.98 15.34
N ASP A 72 -3.98 2.74 14.11
CA ASP A 72 -4.63 3.73 13.24
C ASP A 72 -6.07 3.32 12.92
N SER A 73 -6.86 3.19 13.99
CA SER A 73 -8.30 2.95 13.92
C SER A 73 -9.04 4.28 13.82
N VAL A 74 -9.20 4.81 12.61
CA VAL A 74 -10.15 5.90 12.34
C VAL A 74 -11.03 5.53 11.15
N GLY A 75 -12.32 5.31 11.40
CA GLY A 75 -13.36 5.18 10.36
C GLY A 75 -14.16 3.88 10.45
N LEU A 76 -15.24 3.88 11.23
CA LEU A 76 -16.20 2.77 11.33
C LEU A 76 -17.13 2.66 10.10
N ASP A 77 -16.94 3.48 9.08
CA ASP A 77 -17.91 3.66 8.01
C ASP A 77 -17.70 2.68 6.83
N ASN A 78 -16.56 1.98 6.77
CA ASN A 78 -16.30 0.96 5.76
C ASN A 78 -16.69 -0.47 6.20
N ARG A 79 -17.47 -0.63 7.28
CA ARG A 79 -17.76 -1.94 7.87
C ARG A 79 -18.84 -2.77 7.17
N LEU A 80 -19.51 -2.28 6.13
CA LEU A 80 -20.60 -3.02 5.49
C LEU A 80 -20.46 -3.22 3.98
N GLU A 81 -19.49 -2.59 3.33
CA GLU A 81 -19.23 -2.74 1.88
C GLU A 81 -17.83 -3.30 1.56
N SER A 82 -17.23 -4.08 2.47
CA SER A 82 -16.04 -4.88 2.17
C SER A 82 -16.40 -6.09 1.31
N THR A 83 -16.86 -5.79 0.09
CA THR A 83 -17.27 -6.72 -0.95
C THR A 83 -16.02 -7.29 -1.62
N LEU A 84 -15.49 -8.37 -1.02
CA LEU A 84 -14.91 -9.58 -1.66
C LEU A 84 -13.76 -9.50 -2.67
N GLN A 85 -13.32 -8.32 -3.11
CA GLN A 85 -12.22 -8.21 -4.08
C GLN A 85 -10.89 -8.10 -3.35
N SER A 86 -9.93 -8.97 -3.65
CA SER A 86 -8.62 -8.93 -2.99
C SER A 86 -7.85 -7.69 -3.46
N ILE A 87 -7.35 -6.91 -2.51
CA ILE A 87 -6.53 -5.74 -2.78
C ILE A 87 -5.11 -6.09 -2.35
N ARG A 88 -4.13 -5.91 -3.22
CA ARG A 88 -2.71 -6.03 -2.87
C ARG A 88 -2.02 -4.68 -2.87
N ARG A 89 -0.97 -4.57 -2.06
CA ARG A 89 -0.17 -3.34 -1.93
C ARG A 89 1.30 -3.67 -2.06
N ARG A 90 2.07 -2.74 -2.63
CA ARG A 90 3.53 -2.72 -2.55
C ARG A 90 3.99 -1.33 -2.12
N ALA A 91 5.15 -1.25 -1.51
CA ALA A 91 5.78 0.00 -1.10
C ALA A 91 7.17 0.13 -1.73
N LEU A 92 7.46 1.34 -2.17
CA LEU A 92 8.75 1.76 -2.67
C LEU A 92 9.26 2.87 -1.76
N VAL A 93 10.38 2.61 -1.09
CA VAL A 93 11.03 3.58 -0.21
C VAL A 93 12.34 4.03 -0.85
N ARG A 94 12.55 5.35 -0.90
CA ARG A 94 13.76 5.96 -1.44
C ARG A 94 14.43 6.81 -0.38
N LEU A 95 15.73 6.61 -0.18
CA LEU A 95 16.57 7.36 0.72
C LEU A 95 17.53 8.21 -0.10
N MET A 96 17.40 9.53 0.00
CA MET A 96 18.26 10.50 -0.69
C MET A 96 19.14 11.21 0.33
N PRO A 97 20.47 11.23 0.18
CA PRO A 97 21.34 11.97 1.09
C PRO A 97 21.07 13.49 0.95
N GLY A 98 20.93 14.16 2.09
CA GLY A 98 20.74 15.60 2.20
C GLY A 98 21.83 16.25 3.04
N GLN A 99 21.83 17.58 3.13
CA GLN A 99 22.75 18.28 4.03
C GLN A 99 22.42 17.95 5.48
N GLY A 100 23.28 17.17 6.14
CA GLY A 100 23.14 16.81 7.55
C GLY A 100 22.16 15.66 7.85
N GLY A 101 21.71 14.90 6.84
CA GLY A 101 20.79 13.78 7.05
C GLY A 101 20.35 13.09 5.77
N TYR A 102 19.21 12.41 5.83
CA TYR A 102 18.60 11.71 4.69
C TYR A 102 17.15 12.14 4.52
N PHE A 103 16.73 12.32 3.27
CA PHE A 103 15.34 12.47 2.89
C PHE A 103 14.78 11.11 2.52
N VAL A 104 13.72 10.71 3.21
CA VAL A 104 13.02 9.45 2.96
C VAL A 104 11.70 9.73 2.26
N THR A 105 11.56 9.17 1.06
CA THR A 105 10.33 9.21 0.27
C THR A 105 9.68 7.84 0.33
N VAL A 106 8.38 7.78 0.58
CA VAL A 106 7.62 6.53 0.55
C VAL A 106 6.55 6.64 -0.53
N GLU A 107 6.46 5.65 -1.39
CA GLU A 107 5.43 5.53 -2.40
C GLU A 107 4.74 4.18 -2.24
N ALA A 108 3.45 4.18 -1.90
CA ALA A 108 2.69 2.96 -1.78
C ALA A 108 1.75 2.82 -2.97
N TYR A 109 1.76 1.67 -3.64
CA TYR A 109 0.89 1.38 -4.77
C TYR A 109 -0.14 0.32 -4.38
N LYS A 110 -1.39 0.58 -4.74
CA LYS A 110 -2.52 -0.31 -4.50
C LYS A 110 -3.00 -0.89 -5.81
N GLU A 111 -3.25 -2.20 -5.82
CA GLU A 111 -3.84 -2.91 -6.94
C GLU A 111 -5.02 -3.75 -6.43
N GLN A 112 -6.05 -3.88 -7.24
CA GLN A 112 -7.25 -4.66 -6.94
C GLN A 112 -7.36 -5.82 -7.91
N GLU A 113 -7.75 -6.98 -7.41
CA GLU A 113 -7.99 -8.15 -8.24
C GLU A 113 -9.21 -7.93 -9.13
N ASP A 114 -9.04 -8.22 -10.42
CA ASP A 114 -10.11 -8.26 -11.41
C ASP A 114 -10.69 -9.67 -11.46
N VAL A 115 -11.60 -9.94 -10.52
CA VAL A 115 -12.36 -11.20 -10.55
C VAL A 115 -13.43 -11.07 -11.64
N ARG A 116 -13.30 -11.87 -12.70
CA ARG A 116 -14.38 -12.06 -13.68
C ARG A 116 -15.62 -12.49 -12.90
N GLY A 117 -16.70 -11.72 -13.01
CA GLY A 117 -17.90 -11.81 -12.18
C GLY A 117 -18.43 -13.24 -12.03
N PRO A 118 -19.29 -13.49 -11.01
CA PRO A 118 -19.69 -14.84 -10.63
C PRO A 118 -20.13 -15.60 -11.87
N VAL A 119 -19.31 -16.58 -12.28
CA VAL A 119 -19.74 -17.57 -13.24
C VAL A 119 -20.97 -18.16 -12.60
N ALA A 120 -22.13 -17.91 -13.18
CA ALA A 120 -23.33 -18.59 -12.79
C ALA A 120 -23.03 -20.07 -13.00
N ASN A 121 -22.60 -20.76 -11.94
CA ASN A 121 -22.53 -22.20 -11.86
C ASN A 121 -23.98 -22.71 -11.77
N THR A 122 -24.80 -22.32 -12.74
CA THR A 122 -26.08 -22.96 -13.00
C THR A 122 -25.72 -24.29 -13.66
N ALA A 123 -25.88 -25.37 -12.93
CA ALA A 123 -25.88 -26.71 -13.49
C ALA A 123 -26.95 -26.75 -14.60
N GLY A 124 -26.52 -26.62 -15.86
CA GLY A 124 -27.41 -26.54 -17.04
C GLY A 124 -27.03 -25.55 -18.13
N GLY A 125 -25.99 -24.72 -17.96
CA GLY A 125 -25.58 -23.70 -18.94
C GLY A 125 -24.71 -24.17 -20.10
N ALA A 126 -24.97 -25.32 -20.73
CA ALA A 126 -24.28 -25.69 -21.97
C ALA A 126 -24.91 -24.96 -23.17
N THR A 127 -24.58 -23.69 -23.35
CA THR A 127 -24.93 -22.96 -24.59
C THR A 127 -23.71 -22.90 -25.49
N PHE A 128 -23.70 -23.70 -26.55
CA PHE A 128 -22.68 -23.62 -27.60
C PHE A 128 -22.75 -22.23 -28.27
N GLN A 129 -21.66 -21.46 -28.23
CA GLN A 129 -21.55 -20.19 -28.94
C GLN A 129 -21.28 -20.45 -30.43
N ILE A 130 -22.35 -20.50 -31.24
CA ILE A 130 -22.28 -20.41 -32.71
C ILE A 130 -22.33 -18.92 -33.08
N ASN A 131 -21.24 -18.19 -32.84
CA ASN A 131 -20.84 -17.04 -33.67
C ASN A 131 -19.51 -16.47 -33.17
N GLN A 132 -18.44 -16.63 -33.93
CA GLN A 132 -17.19 -15.88 -33.75
C GLN A 132 -17.11 -14.79 -34.82
N PRO A 133 -17.42 -13.52 -34.52
CA PRO A 133 -17.05 -12.43 -35.39
C PRO A 133 -15.53 -12.17 -35.32
N LEU A 134 -14.94 -11.85 -36.48
CA LEU A 134 -13.51 -11.60 -36.69
C LEU A 134 -12.89 -10.65 -35.66
N GLN A 135 -11.85 -11.11 -34.99
CA GLN A 135 -11.08 -10.36 -34.01
C GLN A 135 -10.17 -9.36 -34.74
N ARG A 136 -10.52 -8.06 -34.65
CA ARG A 136 -9.62 -6.99 -35.09
C ARG A 136 -8.54 -6.80 -34.02
N ASP A 137 -7.31 -7.13 -34.39
CA ASP A 137 -6.13 -6.93 -33.57
C ASP A 137 -5.80 -5.43 -33.54
N LEU A 138 -6.22 -4.75 -32.46
CA LEU A 138 -5.85 -3.39 -32.16
C LEU A 138 -4.69 -3.47 -31.16
N ASN A 139 -3.47 -3.47 -31.68
CA ASN A 139 -2.25 -3.34 -30.90
C ASN A 139 -2.24 -1.98 -30.20
N LEU A 140 -2.91 -1.88 -29.04
CA LEU A 140 -2.77 -0.78 -28.10
C LEU A 140 -1.47 -1.02 -27.33
N VAL A 141 -0.39 -0.39 -27.81
CA VAL A 141 0.82 -0.19 -27.03
C VAL A 141 0.48 0.78 -25.89
N VAL A 142 -0.01 0.26 -24.78
CA VAL A 142 -0.01 0.96 -23.49
C VAL A 142 0.80 0.11 -22.54
N GLY A 143 1.97 0.64 -22.19
CA GLY A 143 2.94 -0.01 -21.32
C GLY A 143 2.36 -0.36 -19.95
N GLN A 144 3.01 -1.34 -19.33
CA GLN A 144 2.68 -1.98 -18.06
C GLN A 144 1.56 -3.02 -18.21
N ALA A 145 1.95 -4.20 -18.69
CA ALA A 145 1.23 -5.44 -18.47
C ALA A 145 1.14 -5.68 -16.96
N ALA A 146 0.09 -5.15 -16.31
CA ALA A 146 -0.35 -5.73 -15.06
C ALA A 146 -0.60 -7.22 -15.33
N PRO A 147 -0.14 -8.13 -14.46
CA PRO A 147 -0.45 -9.55 -14.62
C PRO A 147 -1.97 -9.69 -14.82
N SER A 148 -2.39 -10.44 -15.83
CA SER A 148 -3.81 -10.60 -16.15
C SER A 148 -4.59 -10.97 -14.89
N GLY A 149 -5.44 -10.06 -14.39
CA GLY A 149 -6.18 -10.23 -13.14
C GLY A 149 -5.92 -9.20 -12.05
N TRP A 150 -5.03 -8.21 -12.24
CA TRP A 150 -4.85 -7.11 -11.27
C TRP A 150 -4.96 -5.74 -11.94
N ILE A 151 -5.78 -4.86 -11.38
CA ILE A 151 -6.02 -3.49 -11.83
C ILE A 151 -5.31 -2.53 -10.88
N ALA A 152 -4.45 -1.66 -11.41
CA ALA A 152 -3.80 -0.62 -10.62
C ALA A 152 -4.80 0.44 -10.17
N LEU A 153 -4.92 0.64 -8.86
CA LEU A 153 -5.75 1.69 -8.24
C LEU A 153 -4.98 2.97 -7.93
N GLY A 154 -3.67 2.99 -8.20
CA GLY A 154 -2.80 4.14 -7.97
C GLY A 154 -2.15 4.14 -6.59
N ARG A 155 -1.85 5.34 -6.07
CA ARG A 155 -1.14 5.52 -4.80
C ARG A 155 -2.05 5.37 -3.58
N ASP A 156 -1.51 4.83 -2.50
CA ASP A 156 -2.19 4.71 -1.20
C ASP A 156 -1.60 5.71 -0.18
N PRO A 157 -2.12 6.95 -0.12
CA PRO A 157 -1.54 7.98 0.75
C PRO A 157 -1.67 7.64 2.23
N ALA A 158 -2.67 6.85 2.64
CA ALA A 158 -2.83 6.45 4.03
C ALA A 158 -1.66 5.54 4.47
N LEU A 159 -1.30 4.56 3.63
CA LEU A 159 -0.14 3.70 3.90
C LEU A 159 1.19 4.48 3.83
N GLU A 160 1.33 5.40 2.87
CA GLU A 160 2.51 6.28 2.80
C GLU A 160 2.70 7.07 4.12
N GLN A 161 1.62 7.66 4.62
CA GLN A 161 1.65 8.44 5.86
C GLN A 161 1.96 7.58 7.09
N ALA A 162 1.37 6.39 7.19
CA ALA A 162 1.65 5.46 8.29
C ALA A 162 3.12 5.01 8.30
N MET A 163 3.67 4.67 7.13
CA MET A 163 5.08 4.29 6.98
C MET A 163 6.02 5.46 7.33
N LEU A 164 5.76 6.66 6.82
CA LEU A 164 6.56 7.86 7.11
C LEU A 164 6.54 8.20 8.61
N ALA A 165 5.37 8.15 9.24
CA ALA A 165 5.25 8.38 10.68
C ALA A 165 6.04 7.32 11.49
N ARG A 166 6.00 6.06 11.05
CA ARG A 166 6.74 4.98 11.70
C ARG A 166 8.24 5.16 11.57
N ILE A 167 8.74 5.45 10.37
CA ILE A 167 10.15 5.72 10.09
C ILE A 167 10.63 6.90 10.97
N ARG A 168 9.88 8.01 11.00
CA ARG A 168 10.21 9.17 11.85
C ARG A 168 10.27 8.82 13.34
N SER A 169 9.41 7.93 13.82
CA SER A 169 9.45 7.51 15.23
C SER A 169 10.67 6.64 15.59
N ARG A 170 11.31 6.01 14.60
CA ARG A 170 12.47 5.13 14.79
C ARG A 170 13.81 5.85 14.61
N CYS A 171 13.82 7.00 13.94
CA CYS A 171 15.00 7.83 13.69
C CYS A 171 14.86 9.22 14.33
N PRO A 172 15.21 9.37 15.62
CA PRO A 172 15.25 10.67 16.30
C PRO A 172 16.41 11.56 15.81
#